data_AF-G2T4W0-F1
#
_entry.id   AF-G2T4W0-F1
#
_cell.length_a   1.000
_cell.length_b   1.000
_cell.length_c   1.000
_cell.angle_alpha   90.00
_cell.angle_beta   90.00
_cell.angle_gamma   90.00
#
_symmetry.space_group_name_H-M   'P 1'
#
loop_
_entity.id
_entity.type
_entity.pdbx_description
1 polymer ?
#
loop_
_entity_poly.entity_id
_entity_poly.type
_entity_poly.pdbx_seq_one_letter_code
_entity_poly.pdbx_strand_id
1 'polypeptide(L)'
;MTSTALGAETKKEEKIIFISDAHEKFYYEKLKEVRYQDVYHKALCYCLGISDDTRRNVYRIYDFKTGCVITECLHEGWQTSGSVRVIRMAFNLYCNGTPSVSDYEDAEEQVDECRQYTVEEIFCCAYAPYFWQAIQIRYPEYATYNHKLYALLGGTD
;
A
#
# COMPACT_ATOMS: atom_id res chain seq x y z
N MET A 1 8.69 33.27 -35.51
CA MET A 1 8.36 31.83 -35.38
C MET A 1 9.57 31.12 -34.82
N THR A 2 9.44 30.52 -33.64
CA THR A 2 9.99 29.19 -33.30
C THR A 2 9.38 28.83 -31.95
N SER A 3 8.44 27.89 -32.02
CA SER A 3 7.72 27.30 -30.89
C SER A 3 8.68 26.43 -30.07
N THR A 4 8.78 26.67 -28.77
CA THR A 4 9.33 25.72 -27.79
C THR A 4 8.19 25.13 -26.99
N ALA A 5 7.51 24.16 -27.58
CA ALA A 5 6.62 23.22 -26.90
C ALA A 5 7.06 21.81 -27.31
N LEU A 6 8.16 21.34 -26.73
CA LEU A 6 8.64 19.97 -26.84
C LEU A 6 8.87 19.47 -25.42
N GLY A 7 8.02 18.54 -24.97
CA GLY A 7 8.24 17.82 -23.72
C GLY A 7 7.06 17.73 -22.76
N ALA A 8 5.82 17.90 -23.21
CA ALA A 8 4.69 17.26 -22.54
C ALA A 8 4.48 15.90 -23.21
N GLU A 9 5.41 14.97 -23.02
CA GLU A 9 5.10 13.55 -23.22
C GLU A 9 3.94 13.26 -22.26
N THR A 10 2.75 13.09 -22.82
CA THR A 10 1.56 12.64 -22.10
C THR A 10 1.95 11.44 -21.26
N LYS A 11 2.10 11.64 -19.95
CA LYS A 11 2.15 10.55 -18.97
C LYS A 11 0.96 9.66 -19.29
N LYS A 12 1.23 8.45 -19.77
CA LYS A 12 0.21 7.41 -19.85
C LYS A 12 -0.15 7.17 -18.39
N GLU A 13 -1.24 7.78 -17.92
CA GLU A 13 -1.76 7.51 -16.57
C GLU A 13 -2.04 6.00 -16.54
N GLU A 14 -1.14 5.25 -15.91
CA GLU A 14 -1.32 3.82 -15.74
C GLU A 14 -2.61 3.62 -14.96
N LYS A 15 -3.59 2.98 -15.62
CA LYS A 15 -4.90 2.76 -15.03
C LYS A 15 -4.71 1.85 -13.82
N ILE A 16 -4.97 2.38 -12.63
CA ILE A 16 -4.96 1.61 -11.38
C ILE A 16 -5.91 0.41 -11.54
N ILE A 17 -5.39 -0.78 -11.26
CA ILE A 17 -6.16 -2.03 -11.32
C ILE A 17 -6.86 -2.23 -9.97
N PHE A 18 -8.16 -2.50 -9.96
CA PHE A 18 -8.91 -2.84 -8.75
C PHE A 18 -9.45 -4.27 -8.85
N ILE A 19 -9.59 -4.93 -7.69
CA ILE A 19 -10.17 -6.29 -7.62
C ILE A 19 -11.68 -6.30 -7.87
N SER A 20 -12.35 -5.19 -7.59
CA SER A 20 -13.79 -5.01 -7.77
C SER A 20 -14.17 -3.54 -7.73
N ASP A 21 -15.38 -3.22 -8.19
CA ASP A 21 -15.96 -1.88 -8.09
C ASP A 21 -16.06 -1.39 -6.63
N ALA A 22 -16.27 -2.31 -5.68
CA ALA A 22 -16.32 -2.00 -4.26
C ALA A 22 -14.95 -1.52 -3.73
N HIS A 23 -13.86 -2.11 -4.24
CA HIS A 23 -12.50 -1.67 -3.93
C HIS A 23 -12.26 -0.27 -4.53
N GLU A 24 -12.58 -0.06 -5.81
CA GLU A 24 -12.39 1.26 -6.46
C GLU A 24 -13.18 2.37 -5.76
N LYS A 25 -14.46 2.11 -5.47
CA LYS A 25 -15.31 3.07 -4.75
C LYS A 25 -14.74 3.41 -3.38
N PHE A 26 -14.36 2.39 -2.60
CA PHE A 26 -13.78 2.60 -1.29
C PHE A 26 -12.50 3.45 -1.34
N TYR A 27 -11.62 3.17 -2.31
CA TYR A 27 -10.37 3.89 -2.48
C TYR A 27 -10.59 5.40 -2.62
N TYR A 28 -11.44 5.81 -3.57
CA TYR A 28 -11.72 7.23 -3.81
C TYR A 28 -12.55 7.88 -2.71
N GLU A 29 -13.38 7.12 -1.98
CA GLU A 29 -14.12 7.62 -0.83
C GLU A 29 -13.17 7.90 0.34
N LYS A 30 -12.34 6.94 0.74
CA LYS A 30 -11.45 7.10 1.91
C LYS A 30 -10.30 8.07 1.66
N LEU A 31 -9.89 8.24 0.41
CA LEU A 31 -8.96 9.32 0.07
C LEU A 31 -9.50 10.70 0.45
N LYS A 32 -10.81 10.94 0.49
CA LYS A 32 -11.34 12.25 0.90
C LYS A 32 -11.23 12.50 2.41
N GLU A 33 -11.00 11.45 3.20
CA GLU A 33 -10.91 11.51 4.67
C GLU A 33 -9.47 11.57 5.17
N VAL A 34 -8.47 11.22 4.35
CA VAL A 34 -7.07 11.29 4.76
C VAL A 34 -6.55 12.72 4.82
N ARG A 35 -5.59 12.95 5.72
CA ARG A 35 -4.98 14.26 5.95
C ARG A 35 -4.15 14.76 4.76
N TYR A 36 -3.54 13.84 4.01
CA TYR A 36 -2.66 14.14 2.88
C TYR A 36 -2.96 13.23 1.68
N GLN A 37 -2.87 13.79 0.47
CA GLN A 37 -3.04 13.08 -0.80
C GLN A 37 -1.71 12.50 -1.34
N ASP A 38 -0.79 12.13 -0.46
CA ASP A 38 0.53 11.63 -0.81
C ASP A 38 0.51 10.13 -1.16
N VAL A 39 1.67 9.61 -1.58
CA VAL A 39 1.83 8.20 -1.99
C VAL A 39 1.65 7.20 -0.84
N TYR A 40 1.85 7.62 0.41
CA TYR A 40 1.66 6.77 1.59
C TYR A 40 0.18 6.54 1.86
N HIS A 41 -0.59 7.62 1.93
CA HIS A 41 -2.03 7.55 2.17
C HIS A 41 -2.77 6.89 0.99
N LYS A 42 -2.32 7.15 -0.24
CA LYS A 42 -2.84 6.45 -1.42
C LYS A 42 -2.59 4.95 -1.33
N ALA A 43 -1.38 4.52 -1.02
CA ALA A 43 -1.10 3.09 -0.88
C ALA A 43 -1.90 2.45 0.27
N LEU A 44 -2.03 3.14 1.40
CA LEU A 44 -2.83 2.71 2.55
C LEU A 44 -4.30 2.50 2.16
N CYS A 45 -4.97 3.52 1.62
CA CYS A 45 -6.38 3.44 1.24
C CYS A 45 -6.62 2.38 0.16
N TYR A 46 -5.68 2.22 -0.77
CA TYR A 46 -5.76 1.18 -1.80
C TYR A 46 -5.68 -0.21 -1.14
N CYS A 47 -4.65 -0.49 -0.33
CA CYS A 47 -4.50 -1.79 0.33
C CYS A 47 -5.75 -2.14 1.15
N LEU A 48 -6.20 -1.26 2.04
CA LEU A 48 -7.37 -1.50 2.89
C LEU A 48 -8.67 -1.68 2.10
N GLY A 49 -8.71 -1.22 0.84
CA GLY A 49 -9.83 -1.40 -0.05
C GLY A 49 -9.94 -2.80 -0.67
N ILE A 50 -8.89 -3.63 -0.62
CA ILE A 50 -8.85 -4.94 -1.27
C ILE A 50 -9.86 -5.92 -0.65
N SER A 51 -9.83 -6.09 0.67
CA SER A 51 -10.67 -7.05 1.38
C SER A 51 -11.98 -6.42 1.85
N ASP A 52 -13.05 -7.20 1.84
CA ASP A 52 -14.34 -6.75 2.39
C ASP A 52 -14.28 -6.52 3.89
N ASP A 53 -13.57 -7.38 4.62
CA ASP A 53 -13.40 -7.28 6.06
C ASP A 53 -12.70 -5.96 6.43
N THR A 54 -11.65 -5.59 5.69
CA THR A 54 -10.89 -4.36 5.96
C THR A 54 -11.68 -3.11 5.61
N ARG A 55 -12.51 -3.15 4.55
CA ARG A 55 -13.41 -2.04 4.22
C ARG A 55 -14.44 -1.79 5.33
N ARG A 56 -15.05 -2.86 5.85
CA ARG A 56 -16.05 -2.76 6.94
C ARG A 56 -15.46 -2.29 8.26
N ASN A 57 -14.19 -2.61 8.51
CA ASN A 57 -13.51 -2.32 9.77
C ASN A 57 -12.44 -1.22 9.65
N VAL A 58 -12.47 -0.38 8.60
CA VAL A 58 -11.39 0.58 8.32
C VAL A 58 -11.06 1.51 9.50
N TYR A 59 -12.07 1.95 10.25
CA TYR A 59 -11.89 2.82 11.42
C TYR A 59 -11.32 2.10 12.65
N ARG A 60 -11.30 0.76 12.63
CA ARG A 60 -10.59 -0.06 13.63
C ARG A 60 -9.14 -0.31 13.23
N ILE A 61 -8.80 -0.13 11.96
CA ILE A 61 -7.46 -0.37 11.40
C ILE A 61 -6.64 0.92 11.34
N TYR A 62 -7.31 2.05 11.05
CA TYR A 62 -6.67 3.34 10.84
C TYR A 62 -7.53 4.48 11.37
N ASP A 63 -6.93 5.33 12.18
CA ASP A 63 -7.55 6.58 12.63
C ASP A 63 -7.27 7.69 11.63
N PHE A 64 -8.29 8.04 10.82
CA PHE A 64 -8.18 9.10 9.82
C PHE A 64 -7.95 10.49 10.43
N LYS A 65 -8.31 10.71 11.70
CA LYS A 65 -8.13 12.00 12.39
C LYS A 65 -6.68 12.18 12.82
N THR A 66 -6.10 11.19 13.49
CA THR A 66 -4.72 11.26 13.99
C THR A 66 -3.69 10.81 12.95
N GLY A 67 -4.14 10.05 11.94
CA GLY A 67 -3.33 9.41 10.93
C GLY A 67 -2.45 8.28 11.45
N CYS A 68 -2.86 7.66 12.56
CA CYS A 68 -2.18 6.52 13.17
C CYS A 68 -2.83 5.22 12.71
N VAL A 69 -1.99 4.19 12.48
CA VAL A 69 -2.46 2.81 12.39
C VAL A 69 -2.84 2.30 13.78
N ILE A 70 -3.80 1.39 13.85
CA ILE A 70 -4.31 0.79 15.09
C ILE A 70 -3.96 -0.69 15.01
N THR A 71 -2.85 -1.09 15.64
CA THR A 71 -2.26 -2.43 15.46
C THR A 71 -3.02 -3.51 16.21
N GLU A 72 -3.80 -3.13 17.22
CA GLU A 72 -4.72 -4.01 17.96
C GLU A 72 -5.74 -4.67 17.03
N CYS A 73 -5.99 -4.08 15.85
CA CYS A 73 -6.81 -4.69 14.80
C CYS A 73 -6.24 -5.99 14.21
N LEU A 74 -5.06 -6.46 14.60
CA LEU A 74 -4.58 -7.80 14.21
C LEU A 74 -5.07 -8.90 15.16
N HIS A 75 -5.58 -8.53 16.34
CA HIS A 75 -5.94 -9.44 17.42
C HIS A 75 -7.45 -9.53 17.69
N GLU A 76 -8.27 -8.86 16.88
CA GLU A 76 -9.71 -8.91 17.07
C GLU A 76 -10.29 -10.21 16.47
N GLY A 77 -11.60 -10.42 16.58
CA GLY A 77 -12.25 -11.68 16.17
C GLY A 77 -12.86 -11.69 14.77
N TRP A 78 -12.72 -10.63 13.97
CA TRP A 78 -13.38 -10.53 12.66
C TRP A 78 -12.45 -10.82 11.49
N GLN A 79 -11.15 -10.93 11.75
CA GLN A 79 -10.09 -11.05 10.78
C GLN A 79 -10.13 -12.43 10.13
N THR A 80 -9.73 -12.45 8.87
CA THR A 80 -9.49 -13.66 8.09
C THR A 80 -8.02 -13.67 7.69
N SER A 81 -7.50 -14.83 7.29
CA SER A 81 -6.11 -14.91 6.80
C SER A 81 -5.84 -13.98 5.61
N GLY A 82 -6.87 -13.65 4.82
CA GLY A 82 -6.78 -12.66 3.74
C GLY A 82 -6.71 -11.23 4.25
N SER A 83 -7.56 -10.84 5.19
CA SER A 83 -7.57 -9.46 5.72
C SER A 83 -6.34 -9.15 6.57
N VAL A 84 -5.80 -10.11 7.33
CA VAL A 84 -4.53 -9.93 8.06
C VAL A 84 -3.39 -9.55 7.12
N ARG A 85 -3.27 -10.25 5.98
CA ARG A 85 -2.25 -9.94 4.96
C ARG A 85 -2.43 -8.54 4.36
N VAL A 86 -3.68 -8.15 4.09
CA VAL A 86 -4.01 -6.80 3.62
C VAL A 86 -3.60 -5.74 4.64
N ILE A 87 -3.90 -5.94 5.92
CA ILE A 87 -3.56 -5.00 7.00
C ILE A 87 -2.04 -4.87 7.12
N ARG A 88 -1.30 -5.98 7.19
CA ARG A 88 0.16 -5.97 7.29
C ARG A 88 0.83 -5.32 6.07
N MET A 89 0.31 -5.56 4.86
CA MET A 89 0.78 -4.86 3.66
C MET A 89 0.53 -3.35 3.74
N ALA A 90 -0.66 -2.94 4.18
CA ALA A 90 -1.02 -1.53 4.34
C ALA A 90 -0.13 -0.83 5.37
N PHE A 91 0.09 -1.46 6.52
CA PHE A 91 0.99 -0.99 7.58
C PHE A 91 2.42 -0.86 7.07
N ASN A 92 2.91 -1.84 6.33
CA ASN A 92 4.27 -1.82 5.81
C ASN A 92 4.52 -0.65 4.86
N LEU A 93 3.63 -0.45 3.87
CA LEU A 93 3.77 0.63 2.89
C LEU A 93 3.55 2.03 3.51
N TYR A 94 2.66 2.13 4.50
CA TYR A 94 2.34 3.41 5.14
C TYR A 94 3.37 3.83 6.19
N CYS A 95 3.82 2.90 7.03
CA CYS A 95 4.74 3.18 8.13
C CYS A 95 6.22 2.99 7.75
N ASN A 96 6.54 2.44 6.57
CA ASN A 96 7.87 1.96 6.19
C ASN A 96 8.46 0.98 7.22
N GLY A 97 7.63 0.09 7.77
CA GLY A 97 8.05 -0.79 8.86
C GLY A 97 7.02 -1.84 9.23
N THR A 98 7.13 -2.37 10.45
CA THR A 98 6.29 -3.45 10.97
C THR A 98 5.68 -3.01 12.31
N PRO A 99 4.73 -2.06 12.30
CA PRO A 99 4.34 -1.31 13.50
C PRO A 99 3.77 -2.19 14.61
N SER A 100 3.17 -3.34 14.31
CA SER A 100 2.66 -4.28 15.33
C SER A 100 3.75 -5.02 16.10
N VAL A 101 5.01 -5.00 15.65
CA VAL A 101 6.11 -5.65 16.38
C VAL A 101 6.30 -5.00 17.76
N SER A 102 6.08 -3.69 17.89
CA SER A 102 6.21 -3.00 19.18
C SER A 102 5.09 -3.31 20.18
N ASP A 103 4.07 -4.06 19.78
CA ASP A 103 2.98 -4.46 20.68
C ASP A 103 3.40 -5.61 21.61
N TYR A 104 4.52 -6.27 21.30
CA TYR A 104 5.04 -7.41 22.04
C TYR A 104 6.25 -7.01 22.89
N GLU A 105 6.31 -7.49 24.13
CA GLU A 105 7.45 -7.27 25.02
C GLU A 105 8.54 -8.35 24.87
N ASP A 106 8.14 -9.60 24.56
CA ASP A 106 9.05 -10.72 24.41
C ASP A 106 9.77 -10.69 23.06
N ALA A 107 11.07 -10.97 23.07
CA ALA A 107 11.91 -10.88 21.87
C ALA A 107 11.60 -11.98 20.84
N GLU A 108 11.17 -13.16 21.27
CA GLU A 108 10.77 -14.24 20.36
C GLU A 108 9.45 -13.90 19.67
N GLU A 109 8.47 -13.38 20.43
CA GLU A 109 7.20 -12.90 19.88
C GLU A 109 7.38 -11.73 18.90
N GLN A 110 8.28 -10.78 19.21
CA GLN A 110 8.63 -9.69 18.29
C GLN A 110 9.20 -10.22 16.97
N VAL A 111 10.09 -11.22 17.03
CA VAL A 111 10.67 -11.84 15.84
C VAL A 111 9.58 -12.59 15.07
N ASP A 112 8.67 -13.28 15.75
CA ASP A 112 7.54 -13.97 15.12
C ASP A 112 6.61 -13.01 14.40
N GLU A 113 6.21 -11.89 15.03
CA GLU A 113 5.40 -10.88 14.36
C GLU A 113 6.17 -10.25 13.18
N CYS A 114 7.48 -10.00 13.31
CA CYS A 114 8.28 -9.48 12.21
C CYS A 114 8.29 -10.42 11.00
N ARG A 115 8.33 -11.74 11.21
CA ARG A 115 8.28 -12.74 10.12
C ARG A 115 6.96 -12.67 9.32
N GLN A 116 5.88 -12.23 9.95
CA GLN A 116 4.59 -12.10 9.32
C GLN A 116 4.51 -11.00 8.25
N TYR A 117 5.52 -10.12 8.18
CA TYR A 117 5.64 -9.09 7.16
C TYR A 117 6.51 -9.50 5.97
N THR A 118 7.00 -10.74 5.95
CA THR A 118 7.81 -11.24 4.83
C THR A 118 6.98 -11.38 3.56
N VAL A 119 7.69 -11.39 2.42
CA VAL A 119 7.07 -11.59 1.10
C VAL A 119 6.30 -12.89 1.05
N GLU A 120 6.84 -13.98 1.61
CA GLU A 120 6.17 -15.28 1.64
C GLU A 120 4.82 -15.21 2.37
N GLU A 121 4.79 -14.62 3.57
CA GLU A 121 3.59 -14.53 4.38
C GLU A 121 2.52 -13.61 3.77
N ILE A 122 2.93 -12.47 3.21
CA ILE A 122 2.00 -11.50 2.62
C ILE A 122 1.52 -11.94 1.23
N PHE A 123 2.43 -12.32 0.34
CA PHE A 123 2.13 -12.54 -1.09
C PHE A 123 1.59 -13.94 -1.39
N CYS A 124 1.66 -14.91 -0.47
CA CYS A 124 1.08 -16.23 -0.68
C CYS A 124 -0.47 -16.23 -0.57
N CYS A 125 -1.14 -15.42 -1.39
CA CYS A 125 -2.60 -15.35 -1.51
C CYS A 125 -3.05 -14.75 -2.85
N ALA A 126 -4.35 -14.86 -3.15
CA ALA A 126 -4.94 -14.33 -4.39
C ALA A 126 -4.88 -12.78 -4.51
N TYR A 127 -4.50 -12.07 -3.44
CA TYR A 127 -4.38 -10.61 -3.45
C TYR A 127 -3.03 -10.10 -3.95
N ALA A 128 -2.06 -10.97 -4.21
CA ALA A 128 -0.72 -10.60 -4.69
C ALA A 128 -0.71 -9.61 -5.87
N PRO A 129 -1.57 -9.76 -6.91
CA PRO A 129 -1.69 -8.77 -8.00
C PRO A 129 -1.97 -7.34 -7.53
N TYR A 130 -2.82 -7.20 -6.54
CA TYR A 130 -3.23 -5.92 -6.01
C TYR A 130 -2.18 -5.38 -5.03
N PHE A 131 -1.42 -6.23 -4.35
CA PHE A 131 -0.26 -5.78 -3.56
C PHE A 131 0.84 -5.18 -4.46
N TRP A 132 1.09 -5.72 -5.66
CA TRP A 132 2.00 -5.07 -6.62
C TRP A 132 1.48 -3.70 -7.04
N GLN A 133 0.17 -3.57 -7.31
CA GLN A 133 -0.43 -2.27 -7.62
C GLN A 133 -0.27 -1.26 -6.47
N ALA A 134 -0.40 -1.70 -5.22
CA ALA A 134 -0.18 -0.86 -4.04
C ALA A 134 1.28 -0.39 -3.93
N ILE A 135 2.25 -1.27 -4.22
CA ILE A 135 3.68 -0.91 -4.28
C ILE A 135 3.92 0.13 -5.37
N GLN A 136 3.34 -0.03 -6.57
CA GLN A 136 3.46 0.95 -7.65
C GLN A 136 2.87 2.31 -7.25
N ILE A 137 1.73 2.33 -6.56
CA ILE A 137 1.13 3.57 -6.03
C ILE A 137 2.05 4.23 -5.00
N ARG A 138 2.72 3.43 -4.16
CA ARG A 138 3.64 3.91 -3.13
C ARG A 138 4.96 4.45 -3.72
N TYR A 139 5.41 3.86 -4.83
CA TYR A 139 6.70 4.10 -5.48
C TYR A 139 6.54 4.39 -6.99
N PRO A 140 5.77 5.42 -7.37
CA PRO A 140 5.41 5.66 -8.76
C PRO A 140 6.63 5.94 -9.66
N GLU A 141 7.67 6.55 -9.11
CA GLU A 141 8.93 6.82 -9.82
C GLU A 141 9.75 5.56 -10.13
N TYR A 142 9.46 4.43 -9.46
CA TYR A 142 10.13 3.14 -9.67
C TYR A 142 9.23 2.10 -10.34
N ALA A 143 7.95 2.43 -10.58
CA ALA A 143 6.99 1.51 -11.20
C ALA A 143 7.30 1.24 -12.69
N THR A 144 7.99 2.16 -13.35
CA THR A 144 8.44 2.02 -14.74
C THR A 144 9.95 2.24 -14.83
N TYR A 145 10.64 1.30 -15.47
CA TYR A 145 12.08 1.41 -15.65
C TYR A 145 12.40 2.35 -16.82
N ASN A 146 13.03 3.49 -16.52
CA ASN A 146 13.43 4.45 -17.53
C ASN A 146 14.82 4.11 -18.08
N HIS A 147 14.87 3.21 -19.06
CA HIS A 147 16.13 2.79 -19.73
C HIS A 147 16.95 3.98 -20.26
N LYS A 148 16.29 5.05 -20.74
CA LYS A 148 16.97 6.23 -21.28
C LYS A 148 17.67 7.03 -20.19
N LEU A 149 16.96 7.31 -19.09
CA LEU A 149 17.54 8.00 -17.94
C LEU A 149 18.66 7.16 -17.33
N TYR A 150 18.45 5.85 -17.20
CA TYR A 150 19.43 4.93 -16.67
C TYR A 150 20.73 4.93 -17.49
N ALA A 151 20.62 4.83 -18.82
CA ALA A 151 21.76 4.93 -19.73
C ALA A 151 22.44 6.32 -19.67
N LEU A 152 21.67 7.40 -19.54
CA LEU A 152 22.20 8.77 -19.40
C LEU A 152 23.03 8.94 -18.13
N LEU A 153 22.67 8.24 -17.05
CA LEU A 153 23.39 8.22 -15.77
C LEU A 153 24.60 7.27 -15.78
N GLY A 154 24.92 6.65 -16.92
CA GLY A 154 26.07 5.76 -17.06
C GLY A 154 25.80 4.32 -16.64
N GLY A 155 24.54 3.92 -16.53
CA GLY A 155 24.16 2.53 -16.32
C GLY A 155 24.56 1.62 -17.49
N THR A 156 24.98 0.39 -17.20
CA THR A 156 25.60 -0.54 -18.18
C THR A 156 24.98 -1.93 -18.25
N ASP A 157 23.96 -2.19 -17.45
CA ASP A 157 23.13 -3.41 -17.41
C ASP A 157 22.15 -3.52 -18.58
#